data_AF-A0A3B4E5D8-F1
#
_entry.id   AF-A0A3B4E5D8-F1
#
_cell.length_a   1.000
_cell.length_b   1.000
_cell.length_c   1.000
_cell.angle_alpha   90.00
_cell.angle_beta   90.00
_cell.angle_gamma   90.00
#
_symmetry.space_group_name_H-M   'P 1'
#
loop_
_entity.id
_entity.type
_entity.pdbx_description
1 polymer ?
#
loop_
_entity_poly.entity_id
_entity_poly.type
_entity_poly.pdbx_seq_one_letter_code
_entity_poly.pdbx_strand_id
1 'polypeptide(L)'
;MRDYDDIAPFLGTWGPYQRIVFLVLAFSILPNGFVGIYIVFVGDTPPHECLIPEEYNISEIWREAAIPMITQDGGLKRSSCTRYRVDTLRNYSMLGYIPNVDVNMTDIELESCLNGWKYSKDIYQSTIVTENSLKM
;
A
#
# COMPACT_ATOMS: atom_id res chain seq x y z
N MET A 1 8.83 -9.43 53.29
CA MET A 1 9.34 -8.82 52.05
C MET A 1 10.21 -7.64 52.46
N ARG A 2 11.45 -7.56 51.95
CA ARG A 2 12.34 -6.44 52.26
C ARG A 2 11.95 -5.28 51.34
N ASP A 3 11.65 -4.13 51.92
CA ASP A 3 11.20 -2.96 51.18
C ASP A 3 12.36 -2.39 50.35
N TYR A 4 12.06 -1.90 49.14
CA TYR A 4 13.09 -1.39 48.23
C TYR A 4 13.78 -0.14 48.82
N ASP A 5 13.08 0.64 49.64
CA ASP A 5 13.64 1.84 50.28
C ASP A 5 14.71 1.48 51.34
N ASP A 6 14.59 0.33 52.01
CA ASP A 6 15.56 -0.12 53.03
C ASP A 6 16.90 -0.60 52.44
N ILE A 7 16.90 -1.04 51.19
CA ILE A 7 18.10 -1.60 50.52
C ILE A 7 18.78 -0.60 49.56
N ALA A 8 18.12 0.52 49.28
CA ALA A 8 18.58 1.57 48.40
C ALA A 8 18.93 2.92 49.09
N PRO A 9 19.31 3.00 50.39
CA PRO A 9 19.58 4.30 51.01
C PRO A 9 20.76 5.04 50.37
N PHE A 10 21.63 4.32 49.65
CA PHE A 10 22.75 4.89 48.89
C PHE A 10 22.32 5.66 47.63
N LEU A 11 21.13 5.39 47.09
CA LEU A 11 20.62 6.05 45.86
C LEU A 11 20.12 7.48 46.14
N GLY A 12 19.96 7.84 47.41
CA GLY A 12 19.52 9.16 47.85
C GLY A 12 18.06 9.46 47.50
N THR A 13 17.52 10.54 48.07
CA THR A 13 16.17 11.03 47.74
C THR A 13 16.15 11.60 46.32
N TRP A 14 14.94 11.68 45.73
CA TRP A 14 14.72 12.21 44.38
C TRP A 14 15.20 13.66 44.23
N GLY A 15 16.49 13.82 43.95
CA GLY A 15 17.20 15.09 43.91
C GLY A 15 17.02 15.86 42.60
N PRO A 16 17.46 17.13 42.54
CA PRO A 16 17.32 17.98 41.36
C PRO A 16 18.04 17.40 40.14
N TYR A 17 19.19 16.74 40.32
CA TYR A 17 19.94 16.11 39.23
C TYR A 17 19.17 14.93 38.59
N GLN A 18 18.58 14.05 39.41
CA GLN A 18 17.76 12.93 38.92
C GLN A 18 16.51 13.43 38.19
N ARG A 19 15.88 14.53 38.65
CA ARG A 19 14.77 15.19 37.93
C ARG A 19 15.19 15.70 36.57
N ILE A 20 16.34 16.36 36.47
CA ILE A 20 16.83 16.91 35.20
C ILE A 20 17.12 15.78 34.21
N VAL A 21 17.82 14.72 34.64
CA VAL A 21 18.11 13.56 33.77
C VAL A 21 16.82 12.88 33.31
N PHE A 22 15.86 12.67 34.21
CA PHE A 22 14.56 12.09 33.87
C PHE A 22 13.78 12.97 32.87
N LEU A 23 13.73 14.29 33.08
CA LEU A 23 13.05 15.22 32.18
C LEU A 23 13.72 15.28 30.81
N VAL A 24 15.05 15.26 30.74
CA VAL A 24 15.80 15.23 29.48
C VAL A 24 15.54 13.92 28.73
N LEU A 25 15.51 12.78 29.43
CA LEU A 25 15.15 11.48 28.86
C LEU A 25 13.69 11.45 28.40
N ALA A 26 12.76 11.97 29.19
CA ALA A 26 11.35 12.03 28.80
C ALA A 26 11.17 12.92 27.56
N PHE A 27 11.86 14.07 27.51
CA PHE A 27 11.80 14.99 26.38
C PHE A 27 12.43 14.41 25.11
N SER A 28 13.38 13.48 25.20
CA SER A 28 13.92 12.79 24.03
C SER A 28 13.02 11.62 23.60
N ILE A 29 12.50 10.84 24.54
CA ILE A 29 11.71 9.63 24.23
C ILE A 29 10.33 9.99 23.66
N LEU A 30 9.67 11.03 24.18
CA LEU A 30 8.32 11.40 23.74
C LEU A 30 8.25 11.74 22.23
N PRO A 31 9.08 12.65 21.67
CA PRO A 31 9.11 12.91 20.23
C PRO A 31 9.43 11.68 19.38
N ASN A 32 10.34 10.81 19.86
CA ASN A 32 10.69 9.58 19.15
C ASN A 32 9.51 8.59 19.10
N GLY A 33 8.68 8.53 20.14
CA GLY A 33 7.45 7.73 20.15
C GLY A 33 6.43 8.18 19.10
N PHE A 34 6.35 9.49 18.84
CA PHE A 34 5.46 10.05 17.81
C PHE A 34 5.86 9.69 16.38
N VAL A 35 7.11 9.29 16.14
CA VAL A 35 7.54 8.78 14.82
C VAL A 35 6.69 7.58 14.42
N GLY A 36 6.22 6.75 15.35
CA GLY A 36 5.32 5.64 15.03
C GLY A 36 4.00 6.06 14.36
N ILE A 37 3.57 7.31 14.48
CA ILE A 37 2.31 7.78 13.91
C ILE A 37 2.37 7.94 12.38
N TYR A 38 3.55 8.16 11.76
CA TYR A 38 3.60 8.36 10.30
C TYR A 38 3.06 7.14 9.53
N ILE A 39 3.15 5.93 10.11
CA ILE A 39 2.69 4.71 9.46
C ILE A 39 1.19 4.72 9.18
N VAL A 40 0.37 5.49 9.92
CA VAL A 40 -1.06 5.59 9.63
C VAL A 40 -1.34 6.37 8.33
N PHE A 41 -0.37 7.16 7.87
CA PHE A 41 -0.45 7.92 6.61
C PHE A 41 0.19 7.18 5.43
N VAL A 42 1.10 6.24 5.69
CA VAL A 42 1.91 5.55 4.66
C VAL A 42 1.59 4.07 4.56
N GLY A 43 0.98 3.49 5.59
CA GLY A 43 0.81 2.04 5.73
C GLY A 43 -0.25 1.43 4.82
N ASP A 44 -1.18 2.24 4.28
CA ASP A 44 -2.17 1.75 3.34
C ASP A 44 -1.70 1.96 1.90
N THR A 45 -1.55 0.85 1.17
CA THR A 45 -1.26 0.89 -0.26
C THR A 45 -2.59 0.74 -0.98
N PRO A 46 -3.07 1.79 -1.69
CA PRO A 46 -4.35 1.71 -2.37
C PRO A 46 -4.33 0.62 -3.46
N PRO A 47 -5.52 0.10 -3.83
CA PRO A 47 -5.65 -0.85 -4.91
C PRO A 47 -5.07 -0.22 -6.18
N HIS A 48 -4.21 -0.99 -6.82
CA HIS A 48 -3.45 -0.57 -7.98
C HIS A 48 -3.51 -1.63 -9.07
N GLU A 49 -3.47 -1.16 -10.30
CA GLU A 49 -3.51 -1.98 -11.51
C GLU A 49 -2.26 -1.69 -12.34
N CYS A 50 -1.81 -2.64 -13.17
CA CYS A 50 -0.71 -2.35 -14.09
C CYS A 50 -1.07 -1.18 -15.02
N LEU A 51 -0.13 -0.24 -15.21
CA LEU A 51 -0.32 0.83 -16.17
C LEU A 51 -0.12 0.28 -17.60
N ILE A 52 -1.08 0.57 -18.48
CA ILE A 52 -0.98 0.26 -19.93
C ILE A 52 -0.82 1.59 -20.66
N PRO A 53 0.38 1.92 -21.16
CA PRO A 53 0.63 3.18 -21.85
C PRO A 53 -0.26 3.33 -23.08
N GLU A 54 -0.63 4.57 -23.42
CA GLU A 54 -1.45 4.85 -24.61
C GLU A 54 -0.67 4.69 -25.92
N GLU A 55 0.66 4.76 -25.85
CA GLU A 55 1.60 4.59 -26.97
C GLU A 55 1.43 3.25 -27.72
N TYR A 56 0.93 2.21 -27.05
CA TYR A 56 0.76 0.89 -27.65
C TYR A 56 -0.40 0.80 -28.66
N ASN A 57 -1.27 1.83 -28.76
CA ASN A 57 -2.37 1.91 -29.73
C ASN A 57 -3.25 0.64 -29.78
N ILE A 58 -3.58 0.10 -28.61
CA ILE A 58 -4.40 -1.12 -28.46
C ILE A 58 -5.88 -0.72 -28.39
N SER A 59 -6.77 -1.54 -28.96
CA SER A 59 -8.21 -1.30 -28.87
C SER A 59 -8.71 -1.31 -27.41
N GLU A 60 -9.81 -0.61 -27.15
CA GLU A 60 -10.39 -0.48 -25.82
C GLU A 60 -10.76 -1.85 -25.21
N ILE A 61 -11.24 -2.77 -26.04
CA ILE A 61 -11.62 -4.13 -25.65
C ILE A 61 -10.38 -4.91 -25.14
N TRP A 62 -9.27 -4.82 -25.87
CA TRP A 62 -8.01 -5.45 -25.45
C TRP A 62 -7.39 -4.75 -24.24
N ARG A 63 -7.57 -3.44 -24.09
CA ARG A 63 -7.11 -2.67 -22.93
C ARG A 63 -7.84 -3.10 -21.65
N GLU A 64 -9.13 -3.38 -21.73
CA GLU A 64 -9.91 -3.87 -20.60
C GLU A 64 -9.49 -5.29 -20.18
N ALA A 65 -9.20 -6.13 -21.16
CA ALA A 65 -8.91 -7.54 -20.94
C ALA A 65 -7.40 -7.84 -20.72
N ALA A 66 -6.54 -6.83 -20.87
CA ALA A 66 -5.09 -6.94 -20.69
C ALA A 66 -4.66 -7.30 -19.26
N ILE A 67 -5.53 -7.07 -18.26
CA ILE A 67 -5.25 -7.37 -16.86
C ILE A 67 -6.10 -8.56 -16.43
N PRO A 68 -5.49 -9.71 -16.07
CA PRO A 68 -6.25 -10.88 -15.66
C PRO A 68 -7.00 -10.64 -14.35
N MET A 69 -8.21 -11.20 -14.27
CA MET A 69 -9.02 -11.24 -13.05
C MET A 69 -8.55 -12.41 -12.19
N ILE A 70 -8.13 -12.11 -10.96
CA ILE A 70 -7.72 -13.09 -9.96
C ILE A 70 -8.71 -13.11 -8.80
N THR A 71 -8.96 -14.29 -8.26
CA THR A 71 -9.73 -14.43 -7.02
C THR A 71 -8.78 -14.19 -5.86
N GLN A 72 -8.87 -13.01 -5.26
CA GLN A 72 -8.06 -12.64 -4.10
C GLN A 72 -8.99 -12.23 -2.97
N ASP A 73 -8.81 -12.86 -1.81
CA ASP A 73 -9.58 -12.55 -0.58
C ASP A 73 -11.11 -12.68 -0.75
N GLY A 74 -11.54 -13.75 -1.44
CA GLY A 74 -12.96 -14.07 -1.65
C GLY A 74 -13.70 -13.21 -2.69
N GLY A 75 -13.01 -12.24 -3.33
CA GLY A 75 -13.57 -11.40 -4.39
C GLY A 75 -12.81 -11.54 -5.72
N LEU A 76 -13.53 -11.36 -6.83
CA LEU A 76 -12.92 -11.27 -8.16
C LEU A 76 -12.33 -9.86 -8.33
N LYS A 77 -11.00 -9.73 -8.36
CA LYS A 77 -10.29 -8.45 -8.51
C LYS A 77 -9.32 -8.50 -9.68
N ARG A 78 -9.02 -7.35 -10.27
CA ARG A 78 -7.94 -7.23 -11.27
C ARG A 78 -6.59 -7.47 -10.60
N SER A 79 -5.70 -8.17 -11.29
CA SER A 79 -4.34 -8.42 -10.77
C SER A 79 -3.51 -7.14 -10.74
N SER A 80 -2.82 -6.93 -9.61
CA SER A 80 -1.98 -5.76 -9.37
C SER A 80 -0.51 -5.94 -9.77
N CYS A 81 -0.08 -7.18 -9.98
CA CYS A 81 1.33 -7.53 -10.18
C CYS A 81 1.65 -8.05 -11.59
N THR A 82 0.64 -8.59 -12.28
CA THR A 82 0.82 -9.30 -13.55
C THR A 82 -0.15 -8.76 -14.60
N ARG A 83 0.27 -8.76 -15.85
CA ARG A 83 -0.55 -8.43 -17.02
C ARG A 83 -0.23 -9.37 -18.17
N TYR A 84 -1.09 -9.44 -19.16
CA TYR A 84 -0.77 -10.12 -20.41
C TYR A 84 0.27 -9.34 -21.22
N ARG A 85 1.14 -10.05 -21.94
CA ARG A 85 2.20 -9.45 -22.76
C ARG A 85 1.63 -8.47 -23.78
N VAL A 86 1.93 -7.18 -23.60
CA VAL A 86 1.30 -6.08 -24.34
C VAL A 86 1.63 -6.11 -25.84
N ASP A 87 2.82 -6.56 -26.22
CA ASP A 87 3.23 -6.70 -27.63
C ASP A 87 2.35 -7.71 -28.39
N THR A 88 1.97 -8.80 -27.72
CA THR A 88 1.08 -9.83 -28.28
C THR A 88 -0.34 -9.30 -28.44
N LEU A 89 -0.85 -8.59 -27.42
CA LEU A 89 -2.17 -7.95 -27.47
C LEU A 89 -2.25 -6.93 -28.60
N ARG A 90 -1.19 -6.15 -28.83
CA ARG A 90 -1.10 -5.19 -29.92
C ARG A 90 -1.21 -5.88 -31.28
N ASN A 91 -0.54 -7.00 -31.47
CA ASN A 91 -0.62 -7.76 -32.72
C ASN A 91 -2.07 -8.25 -32.98
N TYR A 92 -2.70 -8.87 -31.99
CA TYR A 92 -4.09 -9.32 -32.12
C TYR A 92 -5.08 -8.16 -32.31
N SER A 93 -4.85 -7.03 -31.66
CA SER A 93 -5.65 -5.82 -31.86
C SER A 93 -5.53 -5.27 -33.29
N MET A 94 -4.34 -5.31 -33.90
CA MET A 94 -4.15 -4.88 -35.30
C MET A 94 -4.81 -5.85 -36.29
N LEU A 95 -4.88 -7.14 -35.95
CA LEU A 95 -5.57 -8.16 -36.72
C LEU A 95 -7.10 -8.10 -36.57
N GLY A 96 -7.60 -7.27 -35.65
CA GLY A 96 -9.04 -7.10 -35.41
C GLY A 96 -9.69 -8.24 -34.63
N TYR A 97 -8.90 -9.06 -33.92
CA TYR A 97 -9.42 -10.16 -33.10
C TYR A 97 -10.08 -9.66 -31.83
N ILE A 98 -11.05 -10.42 -31.32
CA ILE A 98 -11.79 -10.14 -30.11
C ILE A 98 -11.30 -11.08 -28.99
N PRO A 99 -10.96 -10.56 -27.80
CA PRO A 99 -10.54 -11.39 -26.67
C PRO A 99 -11.63 -12.37 -26.24
N ASN A 100 -11.24 -13.59 -25.89
CA ASN A 100 -12.11 -14.68 -25.42
C ASN A 100 -13.14 -15.19 -26.46
N VAL A 101 -13.04 -14.73 -27.72
CA VAL A 101 -13.83 -15.23 -28.86
C VAL A 101 -12.88 -15.79 -29.91
N ASP A 102 -12.00 -14.95 -30.45
CA ASP A 102 -11.04 -15.35 -31.49
C ASP A 102 -9.71 -15.84 -30.88
N VAL A 103 -9.38 -15.34 -29.69
CA VAL A 103 -8.14 -15.64 -28.98
C VAL A 103 -8.46 -15.99 -27.54
N ASN A 104 -7.98 -17.15 -27.09
CA ASN A 104 -8.14 -17.57 -25.70
C ASN A 104 -7.08 -16.89 -24.82
N MET A 105 -7.53 -16.22 -23.75
CA MET A 105 -6.64 -15.43 -22.88
C MET A 105 -5.63 -16.28 -22.12
N THR A 106 -5.94 -17.55 -21.85
CA THR A 106 -4.99 -18.47 -21.21
C THR A 106 -3.77 -18.81 -22.08
N ASP A 107 -3.85 -18.60 -23.39
CA ASP A 107 -2.75 -18.90 -24.31
C ASP A 107 -1.74 -17.73 -24.40
N ILE A 108 -2.08 -16.58 -23.81
CA ILE A 108 -1.23 -15.39 -23.83
C ILE A 108 -0.31 -15.42 -22.61
N GLU A 109 0.98 -15.21 -22.85
CA GLU A 109 1.97 -15.14 -21.79
C GLU A 109 1.70 -13.98 -20.83
N LEU A 110 1.83 -14.26 -19.53
CA LEU A 110 1.80 -13.24 -18.49
C LEU A 110 3.20 -12.67 -18.27
N GLU A 111 3.25 -11.36 -18.05
CA GLU A 111 4.45 -10.61 -17.68
C GLU A 111 4.19 -9.77 -16.42
N SER A 112 5.25 -9.36 -15.73
CA SER A 112 5.16 -8.41 -14.61
C SER A 112 4.82 -7.00 -15.10
N CYS A 113 4.23 -6.15 -14.25
CA CYS A 113 4.02 -4.74 -14.60
C CYS A 113 5.36 -4.02 -14.80
N LEU A 114 5.77 -3.79 -16.06
CA LEU A 114 7.02 -3.08 -16.39
C LEU A 114 6.86 -1.55 -16.46
N ASN A 115 5.67 -1.07 -16.80
CA ASN A 115 5.39 0.35 -17.06
C ASN A 115 4.86 1.10 -15.81
N GLY A 116 5.02 0.52 -14.61
CA GLY A 116 4.49 1.07 -13.36
C GLY A 116 3.02 0.73 -13.12
N TRP A 117 2.40 1.47 -12.20
CA TRP A 117 1.07 1.19 -11.68
C TRP A 117 0.14 2.40 -11.80
N LYS A 118 -1.13 2.11 -12.10
CA LYS A 118 -2.25 3.04 -11.99
C LYS A 118 -2.96 2.79 -10.67
N TYR A 119 -2.87 3.74 -9.75
CA TYR A 119 -3.56 3.68 -8.46
C TYR A 119 -5.01 4.12 -8.62
N SER A 120 -5.95 3.39 -8.02
CA SER A 120 -7.33 3.84 -7.90
C SER A 120 -7.40 5.04 -6.94
N LYS A 121 -8.23 6.01 -7.29
CA LYS A 121 -8.51 7.19 -6.47
C LYS A 121 -9.72 7.00 -5.54
N ASP A 122 -10.38 5.85 -5.59
CA ASP A 122 -11.65 5.61 -4.90
C ASP A 122 -11.50 5.67 -3.37
N ILE A 123 -10.37 5.20 -2.84
CA ILE A 123 -10.09 5.20 -1.39
C ILE A 123 -9.76 6.61 -0.86
N TYR A 124 -9.25 7.51 -1.70
CA TYR A 124 -8.89 8.86 -1.29
C TYR A 124 -10.10 9.81 -1.14
N GLN A 125 -11.34 9.35 -1.42
CA GLN A 125 -12.54 10.07 -0.99
C GLN A 125 -12.82 9.92 0.52
N SER A 126 -12.27 8.89 1.16
CA SER A 126 -12.47 8.58 2.57
C SER A 126 -11.17 8.05 3.18
N THR A 127 -10.16 8.92 3.30
CA THR A 127 -9.04 8.60 4.20
C THR A 127 -9.57 8.54 5.64
N ILE A 128 -8.93 7.78 6.54
CA ILE A 128 -9.26 7.68 7.98
C ILE A 128 -9.45 9.07 8.64
N VAL A 129 -8.78 10.09 8.11
CA VAL A 129 -8.93 11.49 8.55
C VAL A 129 -10.32 12.05 8.24
N THR A 130 -10.93 11.68 7.12
CA THR A 130 -12.28 12.12 6.70
C THR A 130 -13.39 11.44 7.50
N GLU A 131 -13.26 10.14 7.81
CA GLU A 131 -14.28 9.39 8.56
C GLU A 131 -14.37 9.84 10.03
N ASN A 132 -13.24 10.23 10.64
CA ASN A 132 -13.23 10.75 12.01
C ASN A 132 -13.52 12.26 12.13
N SER A 133 -13.57 13.01 11.03
CA SER A 133 -13.89 14.46 11.04
C SER A 133 -15.39 14.75 10.95
N LEU A 134 -16.21 13.79 10.53
CA LEU A 134 -17.67 13.94 10.36
C LEU A 134 -18.48 13.39 11.53
N LYS A 135 -17.82 13.06 12.64
CA LYS A 135 -18.46 12.50 13.85
C LYS A 135 -18.38 13.42 15.07
N MET A 136 -18.21 14.73 14.85
CA MET A 136 -18.33 15.75 15.89
C MET A 136 -19.69 16.42 15.85
#